data_AF-A0ABD4YR92-F1
#
_entry.id   AF-A0ABD4YR92-F1
#
_cell.length_a   1.000
_cell.length_b   1.000
_cell.length_c   1.000
_cell.angle_alpha   90.00
_cell.angle_beta   90.00
_cell.angle_gamma   90.00
#
_symmetry.space_group_name_H-M   'P 1'
#
loop_
_entity.id
_entity.type
_entity.pdbx_description
1 polymer ?
#
loop_
_entity_poly.entity_id
_entity_poly.type
_entity_poly.pdbx_seq_one_letter_code
_entity_poly.pdbx_strand_id
1 'polypeptide(L)'
;MGALPKFRISPADELRMDLAGDLRQALREGQHEVIRYTATAENRQLAAHAVYEDSIGNQSLVDAFDAVARAYALGDPFGRIGELFSSFMDRASAHYVETLADAIEDPERQLDVRFELPSRKC
;
A
#
# COMPACT_ATOMS: atom_id res chain seq x y z
N MET A 1 13.02 32.73 25.58
CA MET A 1 13.23 31.34 25.11
C MET A 1 11.89 30.82 24.60
N GLY A 2 11.72 30.75 23.28
CA GLY A 2 10.51 30.19 22.68
C GLY A 2 10.49 28.69 22.87
N ALA A 3 9.45 28.17 23.53
CA ALA A 3 9.21 26.74 23.60
C ALA A 3 8.90 26.26 22.17
N LEU A 4 9.76 25.40 21.63
CA LEU A 4 9.47 24.69 20.39
C LEU A 4 8.14 23.94 20.58
N PRO A 5 7.16 24.08 19.68
CA PRO A 5 5.92 23.32 19.78
C PRO A 5 6.28 21.83 19.71
N LYS A 6 5.98 21.08 20.78
CA LYS A 6 6.01 19.62 20.75
C LYS A 6 4.86 19.17 19.87
N PHE A 7 5.12 18.94 18.58
CA PHE A 7 4.21 18.20 17.71
C PHE A 7 4.06 16.80 18.30
N ARG A 8 2.96 16.57 19.02
CA ARG A 8 2.59 15.23 19.46
C ARG A 8 1.84 14.59 18.29
N ILE A 9 2.52 13.74 17.55
CA ILE A 9 1.90 12.83 16.59
C ILE A 9 1.04 11.85 17.40
N SER A 10 -0.18 11.56 16.93
CA SER A 10 -1.04 10.57 17.61
C SER A 10 -0.54 9.15 17.28
N PRO A 11 -0.80 8.13 18.13
CA PRO A 11 -0.42 6.75 17.80
C PRO A 11 -1.00 6.26 16.46
N ALA A 12 -2.21 6.71 16.10
CA ALA A 12 -2.86 6.39 14.83
C ALA A 12 -2.14 7.01 13.63
N ASP A 13 -1.61 8.23 13.78
CA ASP A 13 -0.82 8.89 12.74
C ASP A 13 0.57 8.24 12.61
N GLU A 14 1.18 7.85 13.73
CA GLU A 14 2.46 7.12 13.76
C GLU A 14 2.35 5.79 13.01
N LEU A 15 1.29 5.00 13.28
CA LEU A 15 1.02 3.75 12.57
C LEU A 15 0.90 3.96 11.05
N ARG A 16 0.14 4.96 10.60
CA ARG A 16 -0.01 5.27 9.18
C ARG A 16 1.32 5.68 8.54
N MET A 17 2.13 6.46 9.25
CA MET A 17 3.45 6.87 8.78
C MET A 17 4.40 5.68 8.61
N ASP A 18 4.40 4.76 9.57
CA ASP A 18 5.21 3.55 9.54
C ASP A 18 4.77 2.62 8.41
N LEU A 19 3.47 2.34 8.30
CA LEU A 19 2.90 1.52 7.22
C LEU A 19 3.20 2.11 5.83
N ALA A 20 3.10 3.43 5.66
CA ALA A 20 3.45 4.09 4.41
C ALA A 20 4.96 3.99 4.10
N GLY A 21 5.81 4.04 5.12
CA GLY A 21 7.26 3.82 4.99
C GLY A 21 7.57 2.39 4.54
N ASP A 22 7.01 1.42 5.24
CA ASP A 22 7.20 0.00 5.00
C ASP A 22 6.68 -0.41 3.61
N LEU A 23 5.49 0.05 3.23
CA LEU A 23 4.91 -0.23 1.92
C LEU A 23 5.79 0.33 0.79
N ARG A 24 6.31 1.56 0.93
CA ARG A 24 7.22 2.14 -0.07
C ARG A 24 8.51 1.34 -0.20
N GLN A 25 9.03 0.80 0.89
CA GLN A 25 10.17 -0.11 0.85
C GLN A 25 9.78 -1.41 0.14
N ALA A 26 8.63 -1.98 0.50
CA ALA A 26 8.15 -3.23 -0.05
C ALA A 26 7.94 -3.18 -1.56
N LEU A 27 7.31 -2.11 -2.07
CA LEU A 27 7.11 -1.88 -3.50
C LEU A 27 8.44 -1.73 -4.25
N ARG A 28 9.43 -1.05 -3.65
CA ARG A 28 10.74 -0.82 -4.27
C ARG A 28 11.58 -2.10 -4.35
N GLU A 29 11.51 -2.92 -3.30
CA GLU A 29 12.32 -4.14 -3.18
C GLU A 29 11.61 -5.39 -3.72
N GLY A 30 10.36 -5.26 -4.17
CA GLY A 30 9.56 -6.41 -4.62
C GLY A 30 9.24 -7.39 -3.49
N GLN A 31 9.01 -6.87 -2.28
CA GLN A 31 8.64 -7.67 -1.12
C GLN A 31 7.20 -8.17 -1.23
N HIS A 32 6.90 -9.19 -0.44
CA HIS A 32 5.57 -9.72 -0.26
C HIS A 32 4.92 -9.13 0.98
N GLU A 33 3.65 -8.80 0.88
CA GLU A 33 2.76 -8.71 2.03
C GLU A 33 2.58 -10.11 2.61
N VAL A 34 2.75 -10.21 3.92
CA VAL A 34 2.48 -11.40 4.71
C VAL A 34 1.47 -11.01 5.79
N ILE A 35 0.25 -11.52 5.65
CA ILE A 35 -0.82 -11.32 6.63
C ILE A 35 -0.99 -12.60 7.44
N ARG A 36 -0.98 -12.46 8.77
CA ARG A 36 -1.31 -13.54 9.69
C ARG A 36 -2.60 -13.22 10.42
N TYR A 37 -3.54 -14.15 10.35
CA TYR A 37 -4.72 -14.18 11.19
C TYR A 37 -4.52 -15.24 12.27
N THR A 38 -4.94 -14.97 13.51
CA THR A 38 -4.74 -15.87 14.65
C THR A 38 -5.36 -17.27 14.48
N ALA A 39 -6.26 -17.45 13.51
CA ALA A 39 -6.96 -18.71 13.25
C ALA A 39 -6.72 -19.33 11.85
N THR A 40 -5.98 -18.69 10.95
CA THR A 40 -5.77 -19.20 9.57
C THR A 40 -4.31 -19.21 9.16
N ALA A 41 -4.00 -19.97 8.11
CA ALA A 41 -2.69 -19.97 7.49
C ALA A 41 -2.30 -18.56 7.01
N GLU A 42 -0.99 -18.29 7.00
CA GLU A 42 -0.44 -17.01 6.52
C GLU A 42 -0.82 -16.81 5.05
N ASN A 43 -1.36 -15.63 4.73
CA ASN A 43 -1.54 -15.21 3.35
C ASN A 43 -0.28 -14.46 2.90
N ARG A 44 0.24 -14.81 1.72
CA ARG A 44 1.43 -14.17 1.14
C ARG A 44 1.17 -13.79 -0.31
N GLN A 45 1.40 -12.53 -0.64
CA GLN A 45 1.32 -12.01 -2.01
C GLN A 45 2.29 -10.87 -2.24
N LEU A 46 2.62 -10.55 -3.49
CA LEU A 46 3.45 -9.37 -3.79
C LEU A 46 2.78 -8.10 -3.27
N ALA A 47 3.54 -7.18 -2.66
CA ALA A 47 2.98 -5.93 -2.15
C ALA A 47 2.27 -5.11 -3.23
N ALA A 48 2.81 -5.09 -4.46
CA ALA A 48 2.16 -4.44 -5.60
C ALA A 48 0.82 -5.11 -5.97
N HIS A 49 0.70 -6.42 -5.76
CA HIS A 49 -0.56 -7.13 -5.99
C HIS A 49 -1.57 -6.81 -4.88
N ALA A 50 -1.14 -6.78 -3.62
CA ALA A 50 -2.00 -6.39 -2.50
C ALA A 50 -2.61 -4.99 -2.69
N VAL A 51 -1.77 -4.01 -3.07
CA VAL A 51 -2.22 -2.64 -3.36
C VAL A 51 -3.20 -2.61 -4.53
N TYR A 52 -2.95 -3.40 -5.58
CA TYR A 52 -3.86 -3.47 -6.71
C TYR A 52 -5.19 -4.13 -6.33
N GLU A 53 -5.18 -5.26 -5.61
CA GLU A 53 -6.40 -5.94 -5.17
C GLU A 53 -7.24 -5.07 -4.25
N ASP A 54 -6.63 -4.37 -3.29
CA ASP A 54 -7.32 -3.44 -2.39
C ASP A 54 -7.94 -2.25 -3.15
N SER A 55 -7.33 -1.83 -4.26
CA SER A 55 -7.91 -0.80 -5.11
C SER A 55 -9.20 -1.23 -5.83
N ILE A 56 -9.44 -2.54 -5.95
CA ILE A 56 -10.64 -3.09 -6.59
C ILE A 56 -11.84 -2.83 -5.69
N GLY A 57 -12.85 -2.16 -6.26
CA GLY A 57 -14.05 -1.73 -5.53
C GLY A 57 -14.06 -0.24 -5.21
N ASN A 58 -12.91 0.43 -5.30
CA ASN A 58 -12.85 1.88 -5.30
C ASN A 58 -12.89 2.41 -6.74
N GLN A 59 -14.08 2.82 -7.20
CA GLN A 59 -14.29 3.24 -8.60
C GLN A 59 -13.28 4.31 -9.06
N SER A 60 -12.88 5.23 -8.17
CA SER A 60 -11.95 6.29 -8.54
C SER A 60 -10.50 5.81 -8.74
N LEU A 61 -10.12 4.69 -8.12
CA LEU A 61 -8.84 4.03 -8.34
C LEU A 61 -8.90 3.15 -9.59
N VAL A 62 -10.02 2.44 -9.78
CA VAL A 62 -10.29 1.66 -11.00
C VAL A 62 -10.21 2.55 -12.24
N ASP A 63 -10.89 3.70 -12.23
CA ASP A 63 -10.86 4.66 -13.34
C ASP A 63 -9.44 5.19 -13.61
N ALA A 64 -8.64 5.38 -12.56
CA ALA A 64 -7.25 5.82 -12.69
C ALA A 64 -6.37 4.74 -13.32
N PHE A 65 -6.54 3.48 -12.92
CA PHE A 65 -5.83 2.37 -13.53
C PHE A 65 -6.26 2.14 -14.99
N ASP A 66 -7.56 2.24 -15.27
CA ASP A 66 -8.11 2.18 -16.63
C ASP A 66 -7.52 3.26 -17.54
N ALA A 67 -7.26 4.46 -17.01
CA ALA A 67 -6.58 5.51 -17.76
C ALA A 67 -5.15 5.11 -18.15
N VAL A 68 -4.42 4.43 -17.27
CA VAL A 68 -3.08 3.87 -17.56
C VAL A 68 -3.18 2.82 -18.66
N ALA A 69 -4.11 1.86 -18.51
CA ALA A 69 -4.30 0.78 -19.46
C ALA A 69 -4.68 1.30 -20.86
N ARG A 70 -5.56 2.31 -20.92
CA ARG A 70 -5.95 2.98 -22.16
C ARG A 70 -4.77 3.71 -22.79
N ALA A 71 -3.99 4.46 -22.02
CA ALA A 71 -2.80 5.16 -22.53
C ALA A 71 -1.79 4.16 -23.14
N TYR A 72 -1.56 3.04 -22.46
CA TYR A 72 -0.71 1.96 -22.98
C TYR A 72 -1.27 1.35 -24.28
N ALA A 73 -2.56 1.02 -24.30
CA ALA A 73 -3.21 0.43 -25.47
C ALA A 73 -3.23 1.35 -26.70
N LEU A 74 -3.29 2.67 -26.48
CA LEU A 74 -3.23 3.68 -27.53
C LEU A 74 -1.80 4.01 -27.98
N GLY A 75 -0.78 3.45 -27.32
CA GLY A 75 0.63 3.72 -27.64
C GLY A 75 1.07 5.14 -27.24
N ASP A 76 0.50 5.70 -26.17
CA ASP A 76 0.93 6.99 -25.64
C ASP A 76 2.42 6.97 -25.25
N PRO A 77 3.10 8.13 -25.21
CA PRO A 77 4.48 8.20 -24.79
C PRO A 77 4.69 7.63 -23.37
N PHE A 78 5.80 6.93 -23.15
CA PHE A 78 6.13 6.34 -21.85
C PHE A 78 6.12 7.34 -20.69
N GLY A 79 6.47 8.60 -20.93
CA GLY A 79 6.38 9.65 -19.92
C GLY A 79 4.95 9.86 -19.39
N ARG A 80 3.95 9.86 -20.28
CA ARG A 80 2.54 10.00 -19.90
C ARG A 80 2.02 8.74 -19.20
N ILE A 81 2.38 7.56 -19.70
CA ILE A 81 2.02 6.29 -19.04
C ILE A 81 2.60 6.26 -17.62
N GLY A 82 3.86 6.66 -17.48
CA GLY A 82 4.55 6.73 -16.18
C GLY A 82 3.91 7.74 -15.23
N GLU A 83 3.47 8.90 -15.71
CA GLU A 83 2.76 9.91 -14.91
C GLU A 83 1.41 9.37 -14.39
N LEU A 84 0.60 8.80 -15.28
CA LEU A 84 -0.70 8.20 -14.91
C LEU A 84 -0.51 7.05 -13.93
N PHE A 85 0.49 6.19 -14.17
CA PHE A 85 0.77 5.05 -13.31
C PHE A 85 1.27 5.49 -11.94
N SER A 86 2.13 6.52 -11.88
CA SER A 86 2.59 7.08 -10.60
C SER A 86 1.44 7.67 -9.81
N SER A 87 0.54 8.42 -10.47
CA SER A 87 -0.65 8.97 -9.82
C SER A 87 -1.58 7.88 -9.28
N PHE A 88 -1.78 6.79 -10.04
CA PHE A 88 -2.52 5.63 -9.57
C PHE A 88 -1.85 5.01 -8.34
N MET A 89 -0.54 4.72 -8.42
CA MET A 89 0.20 4.08 -7.33
C MET A 89 0.21 4.90 -6.05
N ASP A 90 0.35 6.22 -6.13
CA ASP A 90 0.31 7.11 -4.96
C ASP A 90 -1.05 7.02 -4.26
N ARG A 91 -2.13 7.08 -5.04
CA ARG A 91 -3.51 7.04 -4.51
C ARG A 91 -3.88 5.66 -3.96
N ALA A 92 -3.51 4.60 -4.68
CA ALA A 92 -3.77 3.23 -4.26
C ALA A 92 -2.97 2.87 -3.00
N SER A 93 -1.71 3.28 -2.93
CA SER A 93 -0.87 3.05 -1.73
C SER A 93 -1.44 3.78 -0.51
N ALA A 94 -1.90 5.04 -0.67
CA ALA A 94 -2.52 5.78 0.43
C ALA A 94 -3.83 5.11 0.89
N HIS A 95 -4.67 4.65 -0.04
CA HIS A 95 -5.89 3.93 0.28
C HIS A 95 -5.60 2.65 1.08
N TYR A 96 -4.66 1.85 0.60
CA TYR A 96 -4.28 0.59 1.22
C TYR A 96 -3.67 0.78 2.62
N VAL A 97 -2.88 1.84 2.84
CA VAL A 97 -2.37 2.18 4.18
C VAL A 97 -3.51 2.48 5.15
N GLU A 98 -4.54 3.22 4.72
CA GLU A 98 -5.71 3.48 5.56
C GLU A 98 -6.49 2.20 5.85
N THR A 99 -6.74 1.36 4.83
CA THR A 99 -7.41 0.06 5.02
C THR A 99 -6.66 -0.84 5.99
N LEU A 100 -5.32 -0.89 5.89
CA LEU A 100 -4.48 -1.66 6.81
C LEU A 100 -4.48 -1.09 8.23
N ALA A 101 -4.35 0.22 8.38
CA ALA A 101 -4.37 0.88 9.68
C ALA A 101 -5.69 0.59 10.41
N ASP A 102 -6.82 0.79 9.72
CA ASP A 102 -8.14 0.50 10.27
C ASP A 102 -8.28 -0.98 10.67
N ALA A 103 -7.72 -1.90 9.89
CA ALA A 103 -7.78 -3.33 10.17
C ALA A 103 -6.86 -3.77 11.33
N ILE A 104 -5.74 -3.09 11.55
CA ILE A 104 -4.83 -3.31 12.69
C ILE A 104 -5.41 -2.73 13.97
N GLU A 105 -6.05 -1.56 13.88
CA GLU A 105 -6.69 -0.88 15.01
C GLU A 105 -7.98 -1.58 15.47
N ASP A 106 -8.57 -2.44 14.62
CA ASP A 106 -9.73 -3.27 14.95
C ASP A 106 -9.33 -4.44 15.89
N PRO A 107 -9.74 -4.41 17.17
CA PRO A 107 -9.36 -5.42 18.14
C PRO A 107 -9.96 -6.80 17.86
N GLU A 108 -11.00 -6.90 17.03
CA GLU A 108 -11.63 -8.16 16.65
C GLU A 108 -10.87 -8.88 15.52
N ARG A 109 -10.12 -8.14 14.70
CA ARG A 109 -9.41 -8.69 13.53
C ARG A 109 -8.09 -9.36 13.87
N GLN A 110 -7.42 -8.95 14.96
CA GLN A 110 -6.12 -9.47 15.41
C GLN A 110 -5.11 -9.63 14.25
N LEU A 111 -4.99 -8.58 13.44
CA LEU A 111 -4.20 -8.61 12.21
C LEU A 111 -2.70 -8.35 12.51
N ASP A 112 -1.83 -9.26 12.08
CA ASP A 112 -0.37 -9.03 12.01
C ASP A 112 0.04 -8.96 10.53
N VAL A 113 0.57 -7.80 10.11
CA VAL A 113 0.99 -7.53 8.74
C VAL A 113 2.48 -7.25 8.70
N ARG A 114 3.18 -7.91 7.79
CA ARG A 114 4.63 -7.70 7.58
C ARG A 114 4.95 -7.67 6.10
N PHE A 115 6.00 -6.93 5.75
CA PHE A 115 6.58 -6.99 4.42
C PHE A 115 7.89 -7.77 4.45
N GLU A 116 7.99 -8.79 3.61
CA GLU A 116 9.14 -9.69 3.60
C GLU A 116 9.67 -9.91 2.19
N LEU A 117 11.00 -10.01 2.06
CA LEU A 117 11.60 -10.42 0.79
C LEU A 117 11.10 -11.82 0.36
N PRO A 118 11.07 -12.09 -0.96
CA PRO A 118 10.81 -13.44 -1.44
C PRO A 118 11.82 -14.40 -0.81
N SER A 119 11.37 -15.55 -0.32
CA SER A 119 12.28 -16.59 0.16
C SER A 119 13.25 -16.93 -0.98
N ARG A 120 14.56 -16.73 -0.76
CA ARG A 120 15.56 -17.17 -1.72
C ARG A 120 15.42 -18.68 -1.83
N LYS A 121 15.02 -19.18 -3.00
CA LYS A 121 15.17 -20.60 -3.31
C LYS A 121 16.67 -20.87 -3.33
N CYS A 122 17.19 -21.52 -2.30
CA CYS A 122 18.51 -22.14 -2.30
C CYS A 122 18.49 -23.38 -3.22
#